data_AF-A0AAV2M228-F1
#
_entry.id   AF-A0AAV2M228-F1
#
_cell.length_a   1.000
_cell.length_b   1.000
_cell.length_c   1.000
_cell.angle_alpha   90.00
_cell.angle_beta   90.00
_cell.angle_gamma   90.00
#
_symmetry.space_group_name_H-M   'P 1'
#
loop_
_entity.id
_entity.type
_entity.pdbx_description
1 polymer ?
#
loop_
_entity_poly.entity_id
_entity_poly.type
_entity_poly.pdbx_seq_one_letter_code
_entity_poly.pdbx_strand_id
1 'polypeptide(L)'
;MVPTELVEKEFWRLVSTIEDDVTVEYGADIASKEFGSGFPVKNGHFQTSPEDQHYVSSGWNLNNMPVLDASVLTHITADICGMKLPWLYVGMCFSSFCWHIEDHWSYSINYLHW
;
A
#
# COMPACT_ATOMS: atom_id res chain seq x y z
N MET A 1 10.42 3.50 22.90
CA MET A 1 10.21 3.87 21.48
C MET A 1 11.17 4.99 21.13
N VAL A 2 11.68 5.01 19.90
CA VAL A 2 12.51 6.11 19.37
C VAL A 2 11.57 7.24 18.91
N PRO A 3 11.82 8.51 19.25
CA PRO A 3 10.99 9.64 18.78
C PRO A 3 11.02 9.78 17.26
N THR A 4 9.88 10.12 16.65
CA THR A 4 9.74 10.28 15.19
C THR A 4 10.64 11.38 14.64
N GLU A 5 10.83 12.47 15.40
CA GLU A 5 11.66 13.61 15.02
C GLU A 5 13.15 13.23 14.96
N LEU A 6 13.56 12.27 15.80
CA LEU A 6 14.93 11.78 15.79
C LEU A 6 15.20 10.93 14.55
N VAL A 7 14.26 10.07 14.18
CA VAL A 7 14.35 9.24 12.96
C VAL A 7 14.35 10.13 11.71
N GLU A 8 13.47 11.13 11.64
CA GLU A 8 13.42 12.08 10.54
C GLU A 8 14.74 12.85 10.37
N LYS A 9 15.29 13.39 11.46
CA LYS A 9 16.56 14.11 11.44
C LYS A 9 17.70 13.22 10.94
N GLU A 10 17.76 11.98 11.41
CA GLU A 10 18.81 11.04 11.04
C GLU A 10 18.70 10.57 9.59
N PHE A 11 17.47 10.33 9.11
CA PHE A 11 17.24 10.01 7.70
C PHE A 11 17.83 11.07 6.77
N TRP A 12 17.51 12.36 7.00
CA TRP A 12 18.02 13.44 6.16
C TRP A 12 19.53 13.68 6.31
N ARG A 13 20.09 13.40 7.49
CA ARG A 13 21.55 13.41 7.70
C ARG A 13 22.22 12.34 6.83
N LEU A 14 21.70 11.11 6.85
CA LEU A 14 22.22 9.98 6.06
C LEU A 14 22.11 10.22 4.55
N VAL A 15 21.00 10.81 4.09
CA VAL A 15 20.83 11.19 2.67
C VAL A 15 21.86 12.23 2.21
N SER A 16 22.32 13.10 3.11
CA SER A 16 23.17 14.25 2.76
C SER A 16 24.66 14.01 2.95
N THR A 17 25.06 12.95 3.67
CA THR A 17 26.46 12.64 3.96
C THR A 17 27.07 11.69 2.92
N ILE A 18 28.38 11.82 2.71
CA ILE A 18 29.18 10.87 1.93
C ILE A 18 30.13 10.06 2.81
N GLU A 19 30.12 10.30 4.12
CA GLU A 19 31.07 9.72 5.08
C GLU A 19 30.56 8.37 5.65
N ASP A 20 29.25 8.18 5.68
CA ASP A 20 28.60 7.00 6.24
C ASP A 20 27.88 6.21 5.14
N ASP A 21 28.16 4.91 5.06
CA ASP A 21 27.44 3.97 4.19
C ASP A 21 26.35 3.23 4.99
N VAL A 22 25.09 3.51 4.68
CA VAL A 22 23.92 2.82 5.25
C VAL A 22 23.09 2.20 4.13
N THR A 23 22.85 0.89 4.23
CA THR A 23 21.98 0.14 3.30
C THR A 23 20.72 -0.33 4.03
N VAL A 24 19.59 -0.25 3.34
CA VAL A 24 18.29 -0.72 3.81
C VAL A 24 17.60 -1.55 2.75
N GLU A 25 16.63 -2.36 3.16
CA GLU A 25 15.84 -3.23 2.29
C GLU A 25 14.39 -2.74 2.25
N TYR A 26 13.71 -2.93 1.12
CA TYR A 26 12.32 -2.52 0.94
C TYR A 26 11.63 -3.46 -0.04
N GLY A 27 10.45 -3.96 0.33
CA GLY A 27 9.58 -4.70 -0.57
C GLY A 27 8.53 -3.77 -1.17
N ALA A 28 8.57 -3.57 -2.49
CA ALA A 28 7.64 -2.71 -3.21
C ALA A 28 6.99 -3.45 -4.38
N ASP A 29 5.89 -2.90 -4.89
CA ASP A 29 5.20 -3.41 -6.08
C ASP A 29 4.90 -4.90 -5.97
N ILE A 30 4.41 -5.32 -4.81
CA ILE A 30 4.01 -6.70 -4.55
C ILE A 30 2.52 -6.84 -4.88
N ALA A 31 2.22 -7.55 -5.96
CA ALA A 31 0.84 -7.63 -6.46
C ALA A 31 -0.04 -8.43 -5.51
N SER A 32 -1.11 -7.83 -5.02
CA SER A 32 -2.10 -8.55 -4.19
C SER A 32 -2.75 -9.73 -4.92
N LYS A 33 -2.74 -9.72 -6.26
CA LYS A 33 -3.18 -10.86 -7.08
C LYS A 33 -2.34 -12.12 -6.85
N GLU A 34 -1.05 -11.95 -6.57
CA GLU A 34 -0.10 -13.05 -6.40
C GLU A 34 0.07 -13.43 -4.92
N PHE A 35 0.11 -12.43 -4.03
CA PHE A 35 0.46 -12.62 -2.62
C PHE A 35 -0.74 -12.49 -1.66
N GLY A 36 -1.92 -12.15 -2.18
CA GLY A 36 -3.11 -11.83 -1.39
C GLY A 36 -3.16 -10.37 -0.96
N SER A 37 -4.33 -9.93 -0.51
CA SER A 37 -4.51 -8.60 0.09
C SER A 37 -4.34 -8.66 1.61
N GLY A 38 -3.90 -7.57 2.24
CA GLY A 38 -3.97 -7.42 3.69
C GLY A 38 -5.40 -7.22 4.22
N PHE A 39 -6.36 -6.95 3.35
CA PHE A 39 -7.78 -6.89 3.70
C PHE A 39 -8.47 -8.25 3.49
N PRO A 40 -9.52 -8.57 4.28
CA PRO A 40 -10.35 -9.73 3.99
C PRO A 40 -11.11 -9.51 2.68
N VAL A 41 -11.12 -10.52 1.81
CA VAL A 41 -11.77 -10.47 0.49
C VAL A 41 -12.78 -11.60 0.35
N LYS A 42 -13.86 -11.34 -0.39
CA LYS A 42 -14.88 -12.35 -0.65
C LYS A 42 -14.27 -13.49 -1.47
N ASN A 43 -14.54 -14.74 -1.09
CA ASN A 43 -13.95 -15.94 -1.70
C ASN A 43 -12.41 -15.99 -1.62
N GLY A 44 -11.81 -15.30 -0.64
CA GLY A 44 -10.39 -15.45 -0.35
C GLY A 44 -10.04 -16.86 0.17
N HIS A 45 -8.73 -17.14 0.26
CA HIS A 45 -8.23 -18.42 0.78
C HIS A 45 -8.58 -18.66 2.26
N PHE A 46 -8.83 -17.60 3.02
CA PHE A 46 -9.12 -17.65 4.45
C PHE A 46 -10.59 -17.30 4.70
N GLN A 47 -11.22 -18.03 5.61
CA GLN A 47 -12.56 -17.70 6.08
C GLN A 47 -12.49 -16.50 7.03
N THR A 48 -13.23 -15.44 6.71
CA THR A 48 -13.41 -14.30 7.59
C THR A 48 -14.35 -14.65 8.73
N SER A 49 -14.02 -14.21 9.95
CA SER A 49 -14.88 -14.38 11.11
C SER A 49 -16.21 -13.62 10.92
N PRO A 50 -17.31 -14.03 11.59
CA PRO A 50 -18.57 -13.28 11.52
C PRO A 50 -18.44 -11.83 11.99
N GLU A 51 -17.55 -11.57 12.95
CA GLU A 51 -17.29 -10.23 13.51
C GLU A 51 -16.54 -9.31 12.56
N ASP A 52 -15.74 -9.86 11.63
CA ASP A 52 -14.96 -9.09 10.65
C ASP A 52 -15.64 -9.01 9.27
N GLN A 53 -16.83 -9.61 9.12
CA GLN A 53 -17.51 -9.72 7.84
C GLN A 53 -17.85 -8.35 7.21
N HIS A 54 -18.03 -7.30 8.03
CA HIS A 54 -18.27 -5.94 7.53
C HIS A 54 -17.04 -5.33 6.84
N TYR A 55 -15.81 -5.77 7.16
CA TYR A 55 -14.61 -5.31 6.46
C TYR A 55 -14.52 -5.84 5.03
N VAL A 56 -15.16 -6.98 4.74
CA VAL A 56 -15.20 -7.58 3.40
C VAL A 56 -15.99 -6.70 2.42
N SER A 57 -17.12 -6.14 2.86
CA SER A 57 -18.01 -5.32 2.01
C SER A 57 -17.78 -3.81 2.15
N SER A 58 -16.89 -3.38 3.04
CA SER A 58 -16.58 -1.96 3.24
C SER A 58 -16.04 -1.32 1.95
N GLY A 59 -16.50 -0.10 1.63
CA GLY A 59 -15.95 0.70 0.52
C GLY A 59 -14.52 1.19 0.78
N TRP A 60 -14.07 1.18 2.04
CA TRP A 60 -12.69 1.49 2.43
C TRP A 60 -11.74 0.29 2.32
N ASN A 61 -12.27 -0.90 2.04
CA ASN A 61 -11.44 -2.02 1.60
C ASN A 61 -10.90 -1.71 0.20
N LEU A 62 -9.58 -1.61 0.06
CA LEU A 62 -8.96 -1.14 -1.18
C LEU A 62 -9.19 -2.09 -2.38
N ASN A 63 -9.66 -3.32 -2.14
CA ASN A 63 -10.10 -4.23 -3.21
C ASN A 63 -11.47 -3.83 -3.80
N ASN A 64 -12.29 -3.12 -3.04
CA ASN A 64 -13.64 -2.71 -3.44
C ASN A 64 -13.66 -1.29 -4.02
N MET A 65 -12.76 -0.42 -3.57
CA MET A 65 -12.75 1.00 -3.93
C MET A 65 -12.74 1.26 -5.45
N PRO A 66 -11.92 0.55 -6.27
CA PRO A 66 -11.91 0.76 -7.71
C PRO A 66 -13.21 0.35 -8.44
N VAL A 67 -14.05 -0.48 -7.81
CA VAL A 67 -15.29 -1.02 -8.40
C VAL A 67 -16.57 -0.41 -7.80
N LEU A 68 -16.45 0.58 -6.92
CA LEU A 68 -17.61 1.37 -6.45
C LEU A 68 -18.25 2.12 -7.62
N ASP A 69 -19.57 2.35 -7.56
CA ASP A 69 -20.32 3.04 -8.63
C ASP A 69 -19.79 4.44 -8.96
N ALA A 70 -19.19 5.12 -7.98
CA ALA A 70 -18.60 6.44 -8.15
C ALA A 70 -17.16 6.42 -8.72
N SER A 71 -16.53 5.24 -8.82
CA SER A 71 -15.18 5.08 -9.36
C SER A 71 -15.24 4.93 -10.88
N VAL A 72 -14.53 5.79 -11.62
CA VAL A 72 -14.41 5.68 -13.09
C VAL A 72 -13.83 4.31 -13.51
N LEU A 73 -12.97 3.72 -12.67
CA LEU A 73 -12.34 2.42 -12.94
C LEU A 73 -13.34 1.25 -12.93
N THR A 74 -14.56 1.44 -12.41
CA THR A 74 -15.62 0.42 -12.45
C THR A 74 -16.02 0.06 -13.89
N HIS A 75 -15.84 0.99 -14.83
CA HIS A 75 -16.15 0.80 -16.24
C HIS A 75 -15.01 0.17 -17.05
N ILE A 76 -13.84 -0.03 -16.44
CA ILE A 76 -12.68 -0.65 -17.09
C ILE A 76 -12.70 -2.15 -16.75
N THR A 77 -12.76 -3.02 -17.76
CA THR A 77 -12.84 -4.48 -17.56
C THR A 77 -11.49 -5.15 -17.36
N ALA A 78 -10.39 -4.50 -17.75
CA ALA A 78 -9.05 -5.02 -17.55
C ALA A 78 -8.66 -4.96 -16.07
N ASP A 79 -8.00 -6.02 -15.58
CA ASP A 79 -7.33 -6.00 -14.28
C ASP A 79 -5.99 -5.29 -14.41
N ILE A 80 -5.92 -4.05 -13.92
CA ILE A 80 -4.70 -3.24 -13.93
C ILE A 80 -4.14 -3.24 -12.50
N CYS A 81 -3.04 -3.97 -12.28
CA CYS A 81 -2.32 -3.97 -11.00
C CYS A 81 -1.91 -2.54 -10.64
N GLY A 82 -2.14 -2.14 -9.38
CA GLY A 82 -1.89 -0.79 -8.90
C GLY A 82 -3.02 0.20 -9.07
N MET A 83 -3.96 -0.06 -9.96
CA MET A 83 -5.12 0.82 -10.16
C MET A 83 -6.43 0.16 -9.72
N LYS A 84 -6.65 -1.10 -10.12
CA LYS A 84 -7.84 -1.88 -9.74
C LYS A 84 -7.56 -2.95 -8.70
N LEU A 85 -6.31 -3.38 -8.59
CA LEU A 85 -5.85 -4.33 -7.59
C LEU A 85 -4.78 -3.65 -6.71
N PRO A 86 -4.89 -3.71 -5.38
CA PRO A 86 -3.91 -3.07 -4.50
C PRO A 86 -2.48 -3.61 -4.69
N TRP A 87 -1.48 -2.74 -4.51
CA TRP A 87 -0.09 -3.13 -4.26
C TRP A 87 0.14 -3.29 -2.75
N LEU A 88 1.10 -4.14 -2.37
CA LEU A 88 1.61 -4.21 -1.01
C LEU A 88 3.01 -3.61 -0.96
N TYR A 89 3.29 -2.94 0.15
CA TYR A 89 4.58 -2.34 0.45
C TYR A 89 5.02 -2.79 1.85
N VAL A 90 6.19 -3.41 1.95
CA VAL A 90 6.79 -3.90 3.21
C VAL A 90 8.03 -3.06 3.50
N GLY A 91 7.86 -2.07 4.37
CA GLY A 91 8.90 -1.12 4.74
C GLY A 91 9.71 -1.54 5.97
N MET A 92 10.88 -0.92 6.12
CA MET A 92 11.69 -0.94 7.34
C MET A 92 12.13 0.47 7.70
N CYS A 93 12.82 0.63 8.83
CA CYS A 93 13.38 1.94 9.19
C CYS A 93 14.27 2.47 8.06
N PHE A 94 14.06 3.72 7.66
CA PHE A 94 14.71 4.42 6.54
C PHE A 94 14.42 3.90 5.12
N SER A 95 13.58 2.87 4.93
CA SER A 95 13.07 2.58 3.58
C SER A 95 12.31 3.79 3.04
N SER A 96 12.54 4.17 1.79
CA SER A 96 12.01 5.40 1.21
C SER A 96 11.44 5.17 -0.18
N PHE A 97 10.56 6.08 -0.60
CA PHE A 97 10.06 6.19 -1.95
C PHE A 97 10.35 7.60 -2.47
N CYS A 98 10.85 7.71 -3.69
CA CYS A 98 11.21 8.98 -4.29
C CYS A 98 9.98 9.81 -4.68
N TRP A 99 10.18 11.12 -4.87
CA TRP A 99 9.17 12.00 -5.43
C TRP A 99 8.63 11.47 -6.77
N HIS A 100 7.33 11.24 -6.85
CA HIS A 100 6.61 10.81 -8.05
C HIS A 100 5.15 11.27 -8.01
N ILE A 101 4.42 10.99 -9.10
CA ILE A 101 2.97 11.16 -9.24
C ILE A 101 2.38 9.85 -9.79
N GLU A 102 1.10 9.64 -9.57
CA GLU A 102 0.42 8.45 -10.09
C GLU A 102 0.27 8.50 -11.61
N ASP A 103 0.26 7.31 -12.22
CA ASP A 103 -0.05 7.16 -13.63
C ASP A 103 -1.38 7.84 -13.98
N HIS A 104 -1.39 8.57 -15.08
CA HIS A 104 -2.57 9.32 -15.55
C HIS A 104 -3.04 10.40 -14.56
N TRP A 105 -2.19 10.83 -13.62
CA TRP A 105 -2.53 11.80 -12.58
C TRP A 105 -3.76 11.40 -11.78
N SER A 106 -3.95 10.09 -11.60
CA SER A 106 -5.04 9.55 -10.79
C SER A 106 -4.82 9.82 -9.31
N TYR A 107 -5.84 9.54 -8.52
CA TYR A 107 -5.71 9.49 -7.07
C TYR A 107 -4.94 8.23 -6.65
N SER A 108 -4.22 8.34 -5.54
CA SER A 108 -3.79 7.18 -4.75
C SER A 108 -4.40 7.22 -3.36
N ILE A 109 -4.55 6.04 -2.77
CA ILE A 109 -4.99 5.84 -1.39
C ILE A 109 -4.09 4.77 -0.77
N ASN A 110 -3.64 5.02 0.45
CA ASN A 110 -2.73 4.14 1.18
C ASN A 110 -3.34 3.78 2.53
N TYR A 111 -3.16 2.52 2.94
CA TYR A 111 -3.60 2.03 4.24
C TYR A 111 -2.43 1.33 4.95
N LEU A 112 -2.06 1.84 6.12
CA LEU A 112 -1.07 1.19 6.99
C LEU A 112 -1.79 0.16 7.86
N HIS A 113 -1.52 -1.12 7.63
CA HIS A 113 -2.22 -2.21 8.31
C HIS A 113 -1.88 -2.33 9.80
N TRP A 114 -0.62 -2.08 10.16
CA TRP A 114 -0.06 -2.20 11.50
C TRP A 114 1.17 -1.31 11.67
#